data_AF-A0A7C0WB22-F1
#
_entry.id   AF-A0A7C0WB22-F1
#
_cell.length_a   1.000
_cell.length_b   1.000
_cell.length_c   1.000
_cell.angle_alpha   90.00
_cell.angle_beta   90.00
_cell.angle_gamma   90.00
#
_symmetry.space_group_name_H-M   'P 1'
#
loop_
_entity.id
_entity.type
_entity.pdbx_description
1 polymer ?
#
loop_
_entity_poly.entity_id
_entity_poly.type
_entity_poly.pdbx_seq_one_letter_code
_entity_poly.pdbx_strand_id
1 'polypeptide(L)' 'LVGSNVFNILSVLGAASLIRPIPIPGGFINSGLLVDYLVMIFIGFLPWLMMTKNCIIMRKDGVILLICYAGYVAYLILKV' A
#
# COMPACT_ATOMS: atom_id res chain seq x y z
N LEU A 1 -5.43 -5.53 -11.19
CA LEU A 1 -4.81 -4.72 -10.11
C LEU A 1 -4.13 -5.60 -9.07
N VAL A 2 -4.86 -6.49 -8.38
CA VAL A 2 -4.29 -7.35 -7.30
C VAL A 2 -3.08 -8.17 -7.77
N GLY A 3 -3.20 -8.90 -8.89
CA GLY A 3 -2.09 -9.72 -9.40
C GLY A 3 -0.82 -8.93 -9.76
N SER A 4 -0.98 -7.71 -10.29
CA SER A 4 0.17 -6.85 -10.63
C SER A 4 0.89 -6.35 -9.38
N ASN A 5 0.16 -5.97 -8.32
CA ASN A 5 0.78 -5.54 -7.05
C ASN A 5 1.48 -6.70 -6.36
N VAL A 6 0.85 -7.88 -6.32
CA VAL A 6 1.43 -9.08 -5.72
C VAL A 6 2.70 -9.50 -6.47
N PHE A 7 2.69 -9.51 -7.79
CA PHE A 7 3.88 -9.79 -8.60
C PHE A 7 4.99 -8.77 -8.34
N ASN A 8 4.67 -7.48 -8.26
CA ASN A 8 5.67 -6.44 -8.06
C ASN A 8 6.34 -6.54 -6.67
N ILE A 9 5.59 -6.87 -5.62
CA ILE A 9 6.14 -7.05 -4.27
C ILE A 9 6.97 -8.34 -4.20
N LEU A 10 6.50 -9.44 -4.75
CA LEU A 10 7.19 -10.73 -4.62
C LEU A 10 8.39 -10.87 -5.57
N SER A 11 8.21 -10.51 -6.84
CA SER A 11 9.28 -10.64 -7.84
C SER A 11 10.19 -9.42 -7.87
N VAL A 12 9.65 -8.21 -8.12
CA VAL A 12 10.49 -7.04 -8.37
C VAL A 12 11.16 -6.53 -7.09
N LEU A 13 10.39 -6.30 -6.02
CA LEU A 13 10.94 -5.87 -4.74
C LEU A 13 11.81 -6.97 -4.10
N GLY A 14 11.38 -8.23 -4.21
CA GLY A 14 12.18 -9.39 -3.78
C GLY A 14 13.53 -9.46 -4.48
N ALA A 15 13.56 -9.45 -5.82
CA ALA A 15 14.79 -9.45 -6.59
C ALA A 15 15.67 -8.21 -6.32
N ALA A 16 15.07 -7.02 -6.19
CA ALA A 16 15.80 -5.80 -5.85
C ALA A 16 16.51 -5.92 -4.49
N SER A 17 15.83 -6.50 -3.49
CA SER A 17 16.39 -6.68 -2.14
C SER A 17 17.55 -7.69 -2.09
N LEU A 18 17.57 -8.68 -2.99
CA LEU A 18 18.67 -9.64 -3.13
C LEU A 18 19.90 -9.01 -3.78
N ILE A 19 19.70 -8.15 -4.79
CA ILE A 19 20.81 -7.48 -5.51
C ILE A 19 21.40 -6.36 -4.65
N ARG A 20 20.55 -5.53 -4.04
CA ARG A 20 20.97 -4.45 -3.15
C ARG A 20 20.06 -4.47 -1.92
N PRO A 21 20.58 -4.91 -0.75
CA PRO A 21 19.79 -4.91 0.47
C PRO A 21 19.35 -3.48 0.75
N ILE A 22 18.06 -3.32 1.06
CA ILE A 22 17.44 -2.02 1.33
C ILE A 22 17.78 -1.68 2.79
N PRO A 23 18.71 -0.74 3.06
CA PRO A 23 19.04 -0.40 4.44
C PRO A 23 17.85 0.29 5.08
N ILE A 24 17.43 -0.17 6.26
CA ILE A 24 16.37 0.43 7.07
C ILE A 24 17.03 1.11 8.28
N PRO A 25 17.57 2.34 8.13
CA PRO A 25 18.27 3.00 9.22
C PRO A 25 17.29 3.33 10.36
N GLY A 26 17.51 2.70 11.52
CA GLY A 26 16.64 2.82 12.71
C GLY A 26 15.71 1.62 12.98
N GLY A 27 15.68 0.64 12.07
CA GLY A 27 14.81 -0.54 12.17
C GLY A 27 13.32 -0.22 11.93
N PHE A 28 12.47 -1.25 11.94
CA PHE A 28 11.05 -1.14 11.57
C PHE A 28 10.24 -0.14 12.41
N ILE A 29 10.64 0.07 13.67
CA ILE A 29 9.87 0.81 14.66
C ILE A 29 10.25 2.30 14.67
N ASN A 30 11.54 2.64 14.57
CA ASN A 30 11.97 4.05 14.59
C ASN A 30 11.87 4.73 13.22
N SER A 31 11.89 3.99 12.11
CA SER A 31 11.80 4.58 10.77
C SER A 31 10.37 4.98 10.35
N GLY A 32 9.36 4.79 11.19
CA GLY A 32 7.95 5.09 10.84
C GLY A 32 7.30 4.11 9.86
N LEU A 33 8.06 3.13 9.35
CA LEU A 33 7.67 2.10 8.39
C LEU A 33 6.48 1.24 8.86
N LEU A 34 6.30 1.08 10.17
CA LEU A 34 5.19 0.32 10.74
C LEU A 34 3.84 0.96 10.38
N VAL A 35 3.73 2.28 10.45
CA VAL A 35 2.51 3.02 10.08
C VAL A 35 2.22 2.85 8.60
N ASP A 36 3.26 2.98 7.76
CA ASP A 36 3.13 2.88 6.31
C ASP A 36 2.68 1.46 5.90
N TYR A 37 3.24 0.42 6.52
CA TYR A 37 2.83 -0.96 6.31
C TYR A 37 1.38 -1.22 6.73
N LEU A 38 0.95 -0.71 7.89
CA LEU A 38 -0.42 -0.85 8.36
C LEU A 38 -1.42 -0.18 7.40
N VAL A 39 -1.09 1.03 6.93
CA VAL A 39 -1.93 1.76 5.97
C VAL A 39 -1.99 1.00 4.65
N MET A 40 -0.88 0.46 4.15
CA MET A 40 -0.86 -0.36 2.93
C MET A 40 -1.71 -1.62 3.04
N ILE A 41 -1.65 -2.34 4.17
CA ILE A 41 -2.48 -3.53 4.40
C ILE A 41 -3.96 -3.14 4.43
N PHE A 42 -4.31 -2.07 5.14
CA PHE A 42 -5.68 -1.60 5.23
C PHE A 42 -6.25 -1.19 3.87
N ILE A 43 -5.50 -0.38 3.09
CA ILE A 43 -5.90 0.05 1.75
C ILE A 43 -5.95 -1.15 0.78
N GLY A 44 -5.06 -2.13 0.92
CA GLY A 44 -5.08 -3.35 0.11
C GLY A 44 -6.30 -4.24 0.38
N PHE A 45 -6.80 -4.25 1.63
CA PHE A 45 -7.98 -5.01 2.04
C PHE A 45 -9.30 -4.29 1.72
N LEU A 46 -9.29 -2.96 1.63
CA LEU A 46 -10.48 -2.15 1.40
C LEU A 46 -11.26 -2.54 0.11
N PRO A 47 -10.62 -2.77 -1.06
CA PRO A 47 -11.31 -3.23 -2.26
C PRO A 47 -11.96 -4.60 -2.08
N TRP A 48 -11.34 -5.51 -1.32
CA TRP A 48 -11.89 -6.84 -1.03
C TRP A 48 -13.20 -6.73 -0.23
N LEU A 49 -13.21 -5.89 0.80
CA LEU A 49 -14.40 -5.61 1.60
C LEU A 49 -15.51 -4.96 0.77
N MET A 50 -15.17 -4.01 -0.11
CA MET A 50 -16.12 -3.30 -0.97
C MET A 50 -16.72 -4.20 -2.06
N MET A 51 -15.93 -5.16 -2.58
CA MET A 51 -16.39 -6.11 -3.60
C MET A 51 -17.26 -7.25 -3.05
N THR A 52 -17.40 -7.40 -1.73
CA THR A 52 -18.09 -8.54 -1.09
C THR A 52 -19.57 -8.66 -1.51
N LYS A 53 -20.24 -7.57 -1.88
CA LYS A 53 -21.68 -7.59 -2.21
C LYS A 53 -22.00 -7.86 -3.68
N ASN A 54 -21.20 -7.34 -4.61
CA ASN A 54 -21.55 -7.35 -6.04
C ASN A 54 -20.39 -7.80 -6.96
N CYS A 55 -19.21 -8.13 -6.42
CA CYS A 55 -17.98 -8.41 -7.20
C CYS A 55 -17.61 -7.34 -8.25
N ILE A 56 -18.21 -6.14 -8.16
CA ILE A 56 -18.04 -5.04 -9.09
C ILE A 56 -17.66 -3.82 -8.25
N ILE A 57 -16.57 -3.16 -8.64
CA ILE A 57 -16.16 -1.87 -8.06
C ILE A 57 -16.95 -0.78 -8.77
N MET A 58 -17.83 -0.09 -8.05
CA MET A 58 -18.56 1.04 -8.60
C MET A 58 -17.70 2.30 -8.60
N ARG A 59 -18.09 3.31 -9.39
CA ARG A 59 -17.43 4.63 -9.40
C ARG A 59 -17.28 5.24 -8.00
N LYS A 60 -18.27 5.04 -7.12
CA LYS A 60 -18.23 5.53 -5.72
C LYS A 60 -17.10 4.87 -4.92
N ASP A 61 -16.90 3.57 -5.12
CA ASP A 61 -15.86 2.81 -4.42
C ASP A 61 -14.46 3.24 -4.89
N GLY A 62 -14.31 3.48 -6.20
CA GLY A 62 -13.09 4.04 -6.77
C GLY A 62 -12.74 5.44 -6.24
N VAL A 63 -13.73 6.31 -6.03
CA VAL A 63 -13.53 7.65 -5.44
C VAL A 63 -13.04 7.56 -3.99
N ILE A 64 -13.60 6.63 -3.20
CA ILE A 64 -13.15 6.40 -1.82
C ILE A 64 -11.68 5.97 -1.78
N LEU A 65 -11.28 5.03 -2.64
CA LEU A 65 -9.89 4.59 -2.76
C LEU A 65 -8.96 5.74 -3.17
N LEU A 66 -9.42 6.61 -4.08
CA LEU A 66 -8.65 7.76 -4.53
C LEU A 66 -8.47 8.82 -3.43
N ILE A 67 -9.51 9.07 -2.62
CA ILE A 67 -9.42 9.96 -1.45
C ILE A 67 -8.45 9.38 -0.40
N CYS A 68 -8.53 8.08 -0.10
CA CYS A 68 -7.58 7.43 0.81
C CYS A 68 -6.14 7.57 0.31
N TYR A 69 -5.91 7.35 -0.99
CA TYR A 69 -4.60 7.53 -1.60
C TYR A 69 -4.11 8.97 -1.50
N ALA A 70 -4.94 9.95 -1.87
CA ALA A 70 -4.58 11.37 -1.79
C ALA A 70 -4.30 11.81 -0.34
N GLY A 71 -5.10 11.34 0.63
CA GLY A 71 -4.90 11.61 2.05
C GLY A 71 -3.59 11.04 2.58
N TYR A 72 -3.23 9.81 2.17
CA TYR A 72 -1.95 9.21 2.53
C TYR A 72 -0.76 9.95 1.91
N VAL A 73 -0.85 10.36 0.64
CA VAL A 73 0.18 11.17 -0.01
C VAL A 73 0.33 12.53 0.67
N ALA A 74 -0.76 13.19 1.03
CA ALA A 74 -0.71 14.45 1.78
C ALA A 74 -0.07 14.28 3.16
N TYR A 75 -0.41 13.21 3.88
CA TYR A 75 0.24 12.86 5.14
C TYR A 75 1.74 12.64 4.96
N LEU A 76 2.16 11.92 3.92
CA LEU A 76 3.58 11.69 3.62
C LEU A 76 4.32 13.01 3.35
N ILE A 77 3.71 13.92 2.59
CA ILE A 77 4.30 15.25 2.29
C ILE A 77 4.41 16.11 3.54
N LEU A 78 3.42 16.08 4.44
CA LEU A 78 3.42 16.87 5.67
C LEU A 78 4.30 16.27 6.77
N LYS A 79 4.60 14.98 6.70
CA LYS A 79 5.48 14.26 7.63
C LYS A 79 6.96 14.43 7.30
N VAL A 80 7.29 14.96 6.12
CA VAL A 80 8.66 15.39 5.74
C VAL A 80 9.21 16.38 6.76
#